data_AF-A0A7S1ZS18-F1
#
_entry.id   AF-A0A7S1ZS18-F1
#
_cell.length_a   1.000
_cell.length_b   1.000
_cell.length_c   1.000
_cell.angle_alpha   90.00
_cell.angle_beta   90.00
_cell.angle_gamma   90.00
#
_symmetry.space_group_name_H-M   'P 1'
#
loop_
_entity.id
_entity.type
_entity.pdbx_description
1 polymer ?
#
loop_
_entity_poly.entity_id
_entity_poly.type
_entity_poly.pdbx_seq_one_letter_code
_entity_poly.pdbx_strand_id
1 'polypeptide(L)'
;MHYGLQCFEGMKAYRSLSNDNDDNDLLLFRPDLNMARLQNSMSRLSMPGSDFDSDELIKCIQELVRVDERWVPDGEGYSLYVRPTVVATHPFLGLAAPESLLLYVITSPVGPYYKT
;
A
#
# COMPACT_ATOMS: atom_id res chain seq x y z
N MET A 1 -2.85 -5.53 -18.84
CA MET A 1 -4.01 -6.41 -18.57
C MET A 1 -3.84 -7.86 -19.06
N HIS A 2 -3.39 -8.11 -20.28
CA HIS A 2 -3.41 -9.46 -20.88
C HIS A 2 -2.50 -10.51 -20.22
N TYR A 3 -1.31 -10.10 -19.75
CA TYR A 3 -0.26 -11.04 -19.31
C TYR A 3 -0.07 -11.09 -17.80
N GLY A 4 -1.01 -10.55 -17.02
CA GLY A 4 -0.88 -10.51 -15.56
C GLY A 4 0.32 -9.70 -15.07
N LEU A 5 0.84 -8.75 -15.87
CA LEU A 5 1.89 -7.81 -15.49
C LEU A 5 1.34 -6.79 -14.48
N GLN A 6 1.22 -7.25 -13.24
CA GLN A 6 0.73 -6.49 -12.10
C GLN A 6 1.25 -7.11 -10.80
N CYS A 7 1.46 -6.27 -9.79
CA CYS A 7 1.75 -6.70 -8.43
C CYS A 7 1.08 -5.75 -7.44
N PHE A 8 0.97 -6.18 -6.19
CA PHE A 8 0.33 -5.40 -5.14
C PHE A 8 0.96 -5.67 -3.79
N GLU A 9 0.67 -4.78 -2.86
CA GLU A 9 1.02 -4.90 -1.46
C GLU A 9 -0.19 -4.83 -0.53
N GLY A 10 0.04 -5.20 0.72
CA GLY A 10 -0.98 -5.19 1.76
C GLY A 10 -0.40 -4.79 3.10
N MET A 11 -0.84 -3.65 3.61
CA MET A 11 -0.52 -3.20 4.96
C MET A 11 -1.74 -2.57 5.62
N LYS A 12 -1.58 -2.19 6.89
CA LYS A 12 -2.67 -1.63 7.69
C LYS A 12 -2.20 -0.36 8.39
N ALA A 13 -3.09 0.62 8.43
CA ALA A 13 -3.04 1.75 9.32
C ALA A 13 -3.96 1.50 10.53
N TYR A 14 -3.51 1.92 11.70
CA TYR A 14 -4.21 1.73 12.97
C TYR A 14 -4.30 3.06 13.69
N ARG A 15 -5.38 3.25 14.47
CA ARG A 15 -5.39 4.30 15.49
C ARG A 15 -4.64 3.80 16.71
N SER A 16 -3.81 4.66 17.28
CA SER A 16 -3.09 4.35 18.51
C SER A 16 -4.08 4.10 19.65
N LEU A 17 -3.76 3.12 20.50
CA LEU A 17 -4.52 2.83 21.73
C LEU A 17 -3.82 3.40 22.98
N SER A 18 -2.70 4.12 22.80
CA SER A 18 -1.90 4.63 23.91
C SER A 18 -2.46 5.93 24.48
N ASN A 19 -2.70 5.98 25.78
CA ASN A 19 -3.15 7.17 26.51
C ASN A 19 -2.03 8.22 26.76
N ASP A 20 -0.81 8.00 26.26
CA ASP A 20 0.37 8.83 26.57
C ASP A 20 0.61 9.97 25.55
N ASN A 21 0.01 9.87 24.36
CA ASN A 21 -0.08 10.92 23.34
C ASN A 21 -1.57 11.13 23.04
N ASP A 22 -1.97 12.34 22.62
CA ASP A 22 -3.36 12.64 22.21
C ASP A 22 -3.96 11.45 21.44
N ASP A 23 -5.17 11.01 21.84
CA ASP A 23 -5.93 9.77 21.54
C ASP A 23 -6.16 9.44 20.03
N ASN A 24 -5.32 9.91 19.11
CA ASN A 24 -5.62 9.98 17.70
C ASN A 24 -4.43 9.77 16.75
N ASP A 25 -3.25 9.38 17.25
CA ASP A 25 -2.09 9.09 16.41
C ASP A 25 -2.37 7.91 15.46
N LEU A 26 -2.01 8.07 14.18
CA LEU A 26 -2.12 7.02 13.16
C LEU A 26 -0.79 6.30 12.96
N LEU A 27 -0.83 4.97 13.01
CA LEU A 27 0.35 4.11 12.94
C LEU A 27 0.32 3.20 11.71
N LEU A 28 1.45 3.09 11.01
CA LEU A 28 1.71 2.07 10.00
C LEU A 28 2.65 1.02 10.57
N PHE A 29 2.33 -0.26 10.40
CA PHE A 29 3.18 -1.34 10.89
C PHE A 29 4.19 -1.79 9.82
N ARG A 30 5.48 -1.46 10.05
CA ARG A 30 6.62 -1.87 9.21
C ARG A 30 6.43 -1.64 7.69
N PRO A 31 6.03 -0.42 7.27
CA PRO A 31 5.77 -0.14 5.86
C PRO A 31 7.02 -0.30 4.97
N ASP A 32 8.21 -0.15 5.55
CA ASP A 32 9.52 -0.40 4.92
C ASP A 32 9.62 -1.81 4.33
N LEU A 33 9.14 -2.82 5.07
CA LEU A 33 9.15 -4.20 4.59
C LEU A 33 8.20 -4.43 3.42
N ASN A 34 7.06 -3.75 3.41
CA ASN A 34 6.13 -3.81 2.30
C ASN A 34 6.74 -3.16 1.05
N MET A 35 7.46 -2.04 1.19
CA MET A 35 8.13 -1.39 0.06
C MET A 35 9.23 -2.28 -0.53
N ALA A 36 10.07 -2.89 0.30
CA ALA A 36 11.10 -3.83 -0.15
C ALA A 36 10.50 -5.01 -0.92
N ARG A 37 9.34 -5.52 -0.49
CA ARG A 37 8.63 -6.61 -1.19
C ARG A 37 7.97 -6.15 -2.49
N LEU A 38 7.47 -4.92 -2.56
CA LEU A 38 6.95 -4.32 -3.79
C LEU A 38 8.05 -4.16 -4.84
N GLN A 39 9.21 -3.59 -4.46
CA GLN A 39 10.38 -3.45 -5.33
C GLN A 39 10.84 -4.81 -5.89
N ASN A 40 10.93 -5.84 -5.04
CA ASN A 40 11.28 -7.19 -5.47
C ASN A 40 10.24 -7.75 -6.46
N SER A 41 8.95 -7.54 -6.19
CA SER A 41 7.86 -7.99 -7.07
C SER A 41 7.91 -7.31 -8.44
N MET A 42 8.15 -5.99 -8.48
CA MET A 42 8.31 -5.23 -9.72
C MET A 42 9.55 -5.70 -10.51
N SER A 43 10.68 -5.88 -9.83
CA SER A 43 11.92 -6.38 -10.43
C SER A 43 11.71 -7.77 -11.06
N ARG A 44 11.00 -8.67 -10.35
CA ARG A 44 10.68 -10.02 -10.84
C ARG A 44 9.77 -10.02 -12.07
N LEU A 45 8.96 -8.98 -12.25
CA LEU A 45 8.09 -8.77 -13.42
C LEU A 45 8.77 -7.96 -14.54
N SER A 46 10.07 -7.69 -14.42
CA SER A 46 10.83 -6.85 -15.36
C SER A 46 10.21 -5.46 -15.57
N MET A 47 9.55 -4.93 -14.53
CA MET A 47 8.97 -3.60 -14.57
C MET A 47 10.06 -2.54 -14.40
N PRO A 48 10.08 -1.47 -15.23
CA PRO A 48 11.00 -0.36 -15.04
C PRO A 48 10.72 0.38 -13.73
N GLY A 49 11.74 1.02 -13.17
CA GLY A 49 11.62 1.80 -11.93
C GLY A 49 11.34 0.96 -10.68
N SER A 50 11.70 -0.33 -10.69
CA SER A 50 11.58 -1.22 -9.52
C SER A 50 12.47 -0.79 -8.34
N ASP A 51 13.39 0.15 -8.56
CA ASP A 51 14.28 0.80 -7.61
C ASP A 51 13.78 2.20 -7.18
N PHE A 52 12.48 2.47 -7.29
CA PHE A 52 11.87 3.73 -6.81
C PHE A 52 12.22 4.02 -5.34
N ASP A 53 12.23 5.30 -4.96
CA ASP A 53 12.47 5.71 -3.59
C ASP A 53 11.32 5.24 -2.67
N SER A 54 11.62 4.24 -1.84
CA SER A 54 10.66 3.63 -0.94
C SER A 54 10.15 4.61 0.12
N ASP A 55 11.02 5.52 0.58
CA ASP A 55 10.66 6.46 1.64
C ASP A 55 9.68 7.52 1.11
N GLU A 56 9.83 7.94 -0.15
CA GLU A 56 8.88 8.85 -0.79
C GLU A 56 7.50 8.22 -1.01
N LEU A 57 7.42 6.95 -1.39
CA LEU A 57 6.14 6.25 -1.48
C LEU A 57 5.49 6.07 -0.09
N ILE A 58 6.29 5.80 0.95
CA ILE A 58 5.78 5.74 2.33
C ILE A 58 5.21 7.10 2.75
N LYS A 59 5.88 8.21 2.46
CA LYS A 59 5.36 9.57 2.73
C LYS A 59 4.04 9.82 1.99
N CYS A 60 3.95 9.46 0.71
CA CYS A 60 2.70 9.56 -0.05
C CYS A 60 1.56 8.75 0.60
N ILE A 61 1.84 7.53 1.06
CA ILE A 61 0.87 6.68 1.75
C ILE A 61 0.46 7.30 3.09
N GLN A 62 1.40 7.87 3.85
CA GLN A 62 1.10 8.56 5.11
C GLN A 62 0.18 9.76 4.87
N GLU A 63 0.43 10.58 3.86
CA GLU A 63 -0.44 11.70 3.49
C GLU A 63 -1.83 11.24 3.05
N LEU A 64 -1.92 10.17 2.25
CA LEU A 64 -3.21 9.59 1.89
C LEU A 64 -4.01 9.14 3.12
N VAL A 65 -3.35 8.44 4.04
CA VAL A 65 -3.99 7.98 5.29
C VAL A 65 -4.41 9.15 6.18
N ARG A 66 -3.64 10.25 6.22
CA ARG A 66 -4.03 11.49 6.93
C ARG A 66 -5.26 12.14 6.31
N VAL A 67 -5.31 12.26 4.98
CA VAL A 67 -6.48 12.80 4.27
C VAL A 67 -7.73 11.95 4.52
N ASP A 68 -7.55 10.63 4.57
CA ASP A 68 -8.61 9.65 4.82
C ASP A 68 -8.77 9.25 6.30
N GLU A 69 -8.23 10.02 7.24
CA GLU A 69 -8.19 9.65 8.66
C GLU A 69 -9.57 9.25 9.23
N ARG A 70 -10.63 9.94 8.80
CA ARG A 70 -12.02 9.65 9.20
C ARG A 70 -12.49 8.23 8.86
N TRP A 71 -11.80 7.56 7.94
CA TRP A 71 -12.09 6.19 7.53
C TRP A 71 -11.29 5.15 8.32
N VAL A 72 -10.32 5.57 9.15
CA VAL A 72 -9.59 4.66 10.03
C VAL A 72 -10.50 4.29 11.21
N PRO A 73 -10.99 3.05 11.29
CA PRO A 73 -11.91 2.65 12.35
C PRO A 73 -11.21 2.56 13.70
N ASP A 74 -11.96 2.86 14.75
CA ASP A 74 -11.52 2.79 16.15
C ASP A 74 -11.67 1.39 16.74
N GLY A 75 -10.88 1.12 17.77
CA GLY A 75 -11.01 -0.07 18.59
C GLY A 75 -10.05 -1.20 18.23
N GLU A 76 -9.91 -2.13 19.16
CA GLU A 76 -9.00 -3.27 19.02
C GLU A 76 -9.43 -4.17 17.85
N GLY A 77 -8.45 -4.57 17.03
CA GLY A 77 -8.67 -5.45 15.88
C GLY A 77 -9.26 -4.75 14.64
N TYR A 78 -9.61 -3.48 14.73
CA TYR A 78 -10.01 -2.64 13.60
C TYR A 78 -8.78 -1.98 12.95
N SER A 79 -8.86 -1.73 11.64
CA SER A 79 -7.78 -1.05 10.90
C SER A 79 -8.27 -0.51 9.55
N LEU A 80 -7.50 0.41 8.96
CA LEU A 80 -7.64 0.77 7.55
C LEU A 80 -6.64 -0.03 6.73
N TYR A 81 -7.12 -0.89 5.85
CA TYR A 81 -6.26 -1.66 4.96
C TYR A 81 -5.80 -0.79 3.78
N VAL A 82 -4.49 -0.78 3.51
CA VAL A 82 -3.84 0.01 2.45
C VAL A 82 -3.33 -0.95 1.37
N ARG A 83 -3.70 -0.68 0.11
CA ARG A 83 -3.44 -1.53 -1.06
C ARG A 83 -2.66 -0.78 -2.14
N PRO A 84 -1.34 -0.62 -2.01
CA PRO A 84 -0.50 -0.19 -3.12
C PRO A 84 -0.55 -1.23 -4.24
N THR A 85 -0.73 -0.78 -5.48
CA THR A 85 -0.87 -1.65 -6.64
C THR A 85 -0.14 -1.03 -7.82
N VAL A 86 0.60 -1.87 -8.56
CA VAL A 86 1.28 -1.50 -9.79
C VAL A 86 0.74 -2.36 -10.92
N VAL A 87 0.30 -1.73 -12.01
CA VAL A 87 -0.19 -2.42 -13.21
C VAL A 87 0.52 -1.88 -14.45
N ALA A 88 0.86 -2.77 -15.38
CA ALA A 88 1.33 -2.36 -16.69
C ALA A 88 0.18 -1.78 -17.54
N THR A 89 0.40 -0.59 -18.09
CA THR A 89 -0.56 0.17 -18.91
C THR A 89 -0.17 0.29 -20.38
N HIS A 90 0.94 -0.35 -20.78
CA HIS A 90 1.45 -0.30 -22.15
C HIS A 90 0.44 -0.87 -23.17
N PRO A 91 0.08 -0.13 -24.23
CA PRO A 91 -1.01 -0.48 -25.15
C PRO A 91 -0.54 -1.37 -26.31
N PHE A 92 0.31 -2.35 -26.02
CA PHE A 92 0.83 -3.30 -27.03
C PHE A 92 0.63 -4.73 -26.55
N LEU A 93 0.33 -5.62 -27.49
CA LEU A 93 0.08 -7.04 -27.22
C LEU A 93 1.34 -7.90 -27.25
N GLY A 94 2.49 -7.39 -27.70
CA GLY A 94 3.72 -8.18 -27.63
C GLY A 94 4.13 -8.47 -26.18
N LEU A 95 4.58 -9.70 -25.92
CA LEU A 95 5.12 -10.07 -24.62
C LEU A 95 6.55 -9.54 -24.49
N ALA A 96 6.68 -8.38 -23.85
CA ALA A 96 7.94 -7.71 -23.55
C ALA A 96 7.86 -7.01 -22.18
N ALA A 97 8.97 -6.47 -21.71
CA ALA A 97 8.97 -5.58 -20.55
C ALA A 97 8.05 -4.37 -20.81
N PRO A 98 7.18 -3.98 -19.87
CA PRO A 98 6.24 -2.88 -20.09
C PRO A 98 6.96 -1.54 -20.08
N GLU A 99 6.63 -0.65 -21.02
CA GLU A 99 7.21 0.71 -21.08
C GLU A 99 6.40 1.75 -20.30
N SER A 100 5.19 1.39 -19.85
CA SER A 100 4.36 2.27 -19.02
C SER A 100 3.66 1.48 -17.92
N LEU A 101 3.63 2.10 -16.74
CA LEU A 101 3.07 1.56 -15.51
C LEU A 101 2.14 2.60 -14.88
N LEU A 102 1.18 2.12 -14.11
CA LEU A 102 0.41 2.92 -13.17
C LEU A 102 0.64 2.36 -11.76
N LEU A 103 1.20 3.18 -10.88
CA LEU A 103 1.21 2.94 -9.44
C LEU A 103 0.06 3.72 -8.82
N TYR A 104 -0.80 3.05 -8.06
CA TYR A 104 -1.89 3.66 -7.33
C TYR A 104 -2.08 3.01 -5.97
N VAL A 105 -2.73 3.72 -5.04
CA VAL A 105 -3.03 3.23 -3.69
C VAL A 105 -4.51 3.44 -3.42
N ILE A 106 -5.17 2.40 -2.92
CA ILE A 106 -6.54 2.49 -2.39
C ILE A 106 -6.56 2.05 -0.93
N THR A 107 -7.56 2.53 -0.19
CA THR A 107 -7.77 2.23 1.23
C THR A 107 -9.14 1.60 1.45
N SER A 108 -9.30 0.77 2.49
CA SER A 108 -10.58 0.14 2.84
C SER A 108 -10.65 -0.18 4.35
N PRO A 109 -11.70 0.26 5.07
CA PRO A 109 -11.85 -0.07 6.49
C PRO A 109 -12.12 -1.57 6.67
N VAL A 110 -11.47 -2.18 7.67
CA VAL A 110 -11.62 -3.60 7.98
C VAL A 110 -11.79 -3.81 9.49
N GLY A 111 -12.70 -4.73 9.84
CA GLY A 111 -12.94 -5.15 11.21
C GLY A 111 -12.10 -6.35 11.66
N PRO A 112 -12.30 -6.80 12.91
CA PRO A 112 -11.58 -7.94 13.47
C PRO A 112 -11.97 -9.26 12.79
N TYR A 113 -11.00 -10.16 12.65
CA TYR A 113 -11.23 -11.51 12.10
C TYR A 113 -11.80 -12.49 13.13
N TYR A 114 -11.54 -12.25 14.41
CA TYR A 114 -12.00 -13.08 15.53
C TYR A 114 -12.99 -12.28 16.36
N LYS A 115 -13.90 -13.00 17.03
CA LYS A 115 -14.82 -12.36 17.97
C LYS A 115 -14.02 -11.74 19.12
N THR A 116 -14.22 -10.45 19.33
CA THR A 116 -13.92 -9.71 20.56
C THR A 116 -15.00 -9.97 21.60
#